data_AF-A0A1C7MGP7-F1
#
_entry.id   AF-A0A1C7MGP7-F1
#
_cell.length_a   1.000
_cell.length_b   1.000
_cell.length_c   1.000
_cell.angle_alpha   90.00
_cell.angle_beta   90.00
_cell.angle_gamma   90.00
#
_symmetry.space_group_name_H-M   'P 1'
#
loop_
_entity.id
_entity.type
_entity.pdbx_description
1 polymer ?
#
loop_
_entity_poly.entity_id
_entity_poly.type
_entity_poly.pdbx_seq_one_letter_code
_entity_poly.pdbx_strand_id
1 'polypeptide(L)'
;MRLDVHSVNLGPSTTDFTPTNKTRLFLDKTSVDTVKPMLKNETVNECQQMPILYQLRQLRSKFDRLSTYTKCRASSSFTSHPFLQPTTIWTLSSQSGSTLINSSQEKIGALIFRTIAIQVCKAGAHASLDRVAVDEIVALANDTSISAILTSIQGLFDDQEKIDIIGNAARNSQLTDLANKICKKKRR
;
A
#
# COMPACT_ATOMS: atom_id res chain seq x y z
N MET A 1 -17.98 4.45 -21.03
CA MET A 1 -17.43 3.34 -21.84
C MET A 1 -17.07 2.20 -20.89
N ARG A 2 -17.70 1.02 -21.04
CA ARG A 2 -17.48 -0.17 -20.21
C ARG A 2 -16.34 -1.01 -20.79
N LEU A 3 -15.16 -1.00 -20.14
CA LEU A 3 -13.94 -1.67 -20.64
C LEU A 3 -14.03 -3.21 -20.63
N ASP A 4 -15.09 -3.78 -20.04
CA ASP A 4 -15.36 -5.21 -19.96
C ASP A 4 -16.35 -5.71 -21.03
N VAL A 5 -16.85 -4.81 -21.88
CA VAL A 5 -17.81 -5.12 -22.96
C VAL A 5 -17.14 -4.97 -24.34
N HIS A 6 -16.10 -4.15 -24.44
CA HIS A 6 -15.29 -4.00 -25.65
C HIS A 6 -13.84 -4.31 -25.30
N SER A 7 -13.15 -5.11 -26.13
CA SER A 7 -11.71 -5.36 -25.97
C SER A 7 -11.00 -4.01 -25.98
N VAL A 8 -10.46 -3.62 -24.84
CA VAL A 8 -9.60 -2.46 -24.74
C VAL A 8 -8.20 -3.04 -24.62
N ASN A 9 -7.47 -3.01 -25.72
CA ASN A 9 -6.11 -3.52 -25.84
C ASN A 9 -5.13 -2.66 -25.01
N LEU A 10 -5.28 -2.70 -23.68
CA LEU A 10 -4.43 -2.03 -22.71
C LEU A 10 -3.58 -3.09 -22.02
N GLY A 11 -2.33 -3.20 -22.46
CA GLY A 11 -1.37 -4.17 -21.96
C GLY A 11 -0.20 -4.34 -22.94
N PRO A 12 0.82 -5.14 -22.58
CA PRO A 12 1.97 -5.41 -23.45
C PRO A 12 1.62 -6.24 -24.69
N SER A 13 0.42 -6.83 -24.74
CA SER A 13 -0.10 -7.61 -25.86
C SER A 13 -1.35 -6.93 -26.42
N THR A 14 -1.30 -6.57 -27.69
CA THR A 14 -2.45 -6.09 -28.47
C THR A 14 -2.53 -6.88 -29.77
N THR A 15 -3.73 -7.25 -30.19
CA THR A 15 -3.97 -7.88 -31.50
C THR A 15 -3.83 -6.89 -32.66
N ASP A 16 -3.91 -5.59 -32.36
CA ASP A 16 -4.06 -4.55 -33.37
C ASP A 16 -2.73 -3.93 -33.81
N PHE A 17 -1.63 -4.32 -33.17
CA PHE A 17 -0.30 -3.81 -33.47
C PHE A 17 0.75 -4.91 -33.35
N THR A 18 1.33 -5.29 -34.48
CA THR A 18 2.49 -6.18 -34.54
C THR A 18 3.73 -5.34 -34.90
N PRO A 19 4.71 -5.20 -33.99
CA PRO A 19 5.94 -4.48 -34.28
C PRO A 19 6.67 -5.13 -35.45
N THR A 20 7.20 -4.33 -36.37
CA THR A 20 8.08 -4.78 -37.46
C THR A 20 9.48 -4.20 -37.28
N ASN A 21 10.44 -4.62 -38.10
CA ASN A 21 11.77 -4.02 -38.15
C ASN A 21 11.78 -2.53 -38.57
N LYS A 22 10.65 -2.00 -39.08
CA LYS A 22 10.48 -0.57 -39.40
C LYS A 22 9.84 0.24 -38.27
N THR A 23 9.32 -0.42 -37.25
CA THR A 23 8.68 0.24 -36.11
C THR A 23 9.72 1.05 -35.34
N ARG A 24 9.47 2.36 -35.19
CA ARG A 24 10.32 3.23 -34.38
C ARG A 24 9.77 3.31 -32.96
N LEU A 25 10.62 3.01 -31.99
CA LEU A 25 10.32 3.19 -30.57
C LEU A 25 10.87 4.55 -30.13
N PHE A 26 9.99 5.42 -29.65
CA PHE A 26 10.37 6.72 -29.11
C PHE A 26 10.40 6.61 -27.58
N LEU A 27 11.50 7.07 -26.98
CA LEU A 27 11.67 7.12 -25.53
C LEU A 27 11.65 8.58 -25.10
N ASP A 28 11.04 8.86 -23.95
CA ASP A 28 11.16 10.17 -23.33
C ASP A 28 12.57 10.36 -22.78
N LYS A 29 13.30 11.30 -23.39
CA LYS A 29 14.67 11.64 -23.01
C LYS A 29 14.76 12.04 -21.53
N THR A 30 13.77 12.78 -21.02
CA THR A 30 13.75 13.25 -19.63
C THR A 30 13.68 12.07 -18.66
N SER A 31 12.81 11.10 -18.92
CA SER A 31 12.71 9.87 -18.13
C SER A 31 14.01 9.06 -18.17
N VAL A 32 14.64 8.94 -19.34
CA VAL A 32 15.94 8.24 -19.48
C VAL A 32 17.03 8.95 -18.67
N ASP A 33 17.13 10.27 -18.80
CA ASP A 33 18.14 11.06 -18.09
C ASP A 33 17.94 11.04 -16.57
N THR A 34 16.68 10.94 -16.11
CA THR A 34 16.33 10.77 -14.69
C THR A 34 16.82 9.44 -14.12
N VAL A 35 16.72 8.34 -14.88
CA VAL A 35 17.07 6.99 -14.40
C VAL A 35 18.57 6.68 -14.60
N LYS A 36 19.25 7.30 -15.56
CA LYS A 36 20.71 7.13 -15.78
C LYS A 36 21.58 7.20 -14.52
N PRO A 37 21.44 8.19 -13.61
CA PRO A 37 22.23 8.23 -12.38
C PRO A 37 21.88 7.07 -11.43
N MET A 38 20.65 6.54 -11.48
CA MET A 38 20.23 5.42 -10.65
C MET A 38 20.93 4.11 -11.04
N LEU A 39 21.24 3.92 -12.32
CA LEU A 39 21.96 2.72 -12.80
C LEU A 39 23.36 2.56 -12.19
N LYS A 40 23.94 3.64 -11.67
CA LYS A 40 25.27 3.64 -11.04
C LYS A 40 25.22 3.62 -9.52
N ASN A 41 24.02 3.74 -8.93
CA ASN A 41 23.84 3.82 -7.49
C ASN A 41 23.13 2.57 -6.99
N GLU A 42 23.91 1.65 -6.40
CA GLU A 42 23.43 0.38 -5.85
C GLU A 42 22.48 0.56 -4.65
N THR A 43 22.40 1.76 -4.08
CA THR A 43 21.53 2.08 -2.94
C THR A 43 20.16 2.62 -3.34
N VAL A 44 19.88 2.77 -4.64
CA VAL A 44 18.57 3.25 -5.12
C VAL A 44 17.49 2.25 -4.76
N ASN A 45 16.54 2.71 -3.94
CA ASN A 45 15.43 1.90 -3.44
C ASN A 45 14.05 2.47 -3.81
N GLU A 46 14.01 3.49 -4.66
CA GLU A 46 12.80 4.11 -5.20
C GLU A 46 12.98 4.48 -6.67
N CYS A 47 11.94 4.32 -7.47
CA CYS A 47 11.97 4.64 -8.90
C CYS A 47 11.51 6.08 -9.21
N GLN A 48 10.96 6.79 -8.22
CA GLN A 48 10.39 8.13 -8.38
C GLN A 48 10.25 8.85 -7.04
N GLN A 49 10.34 10.18 -7.07
CA GLN A 49 10.01 11.03 -5.93
C GLN A 49 8.48 11.17 -5.78
N MET A 50 7.88 10.35 -4.92
CA MET A 50 6.44 10.36 -4.58
C MET A 50 6.26 10.02 -3.10
N PRO A 51 5.19 10.47 -2.40
CA PRO A 51 4.95 10.07 -1.02
C PRO A 51 4.99 8.54 -0.86
N ILE A 52 5.81 8.08 0.09
CA ILE A 52 6.27 6.69 0.20
C ILE A 52 5.15 5.64 0.16
N LEU A 53 4.02 5.91 0.82
CA LEU A 53 2.88 4.99 0.91
C LEU A 53 2.21 4.74 -0.45
N TYR A 54 2.27 5.69 -1.37
CA TYR A 54 1.74 5.55 -2.72
C TYR A 54 2.65 4.71 -3.62
N GLN A 55 3.94 4.57 -3.23
CA GLN A 55 4.91 3.72 -3.93
C GLN A 55 4.79 2.24 -3.53
N LEU A 56 4.07 1.94 -2.45
CA LEU A 56 3.90 0.58 -1.94
C LEU A 56 2.92 -0.23 -2.77
N ARG A 57 3.22 -1.52 -2.94
CA ARG A 57 2.31 -2.45 -3.63
C ARG A 57 1.07 -2.66 -2.79
N GLN A 58 -0.09 -2.69 -3.44
CA GLN A 58 -1.29 -3.26 -2.83
C GLN A 58 -1.06 -4.77 -2.68
N LEU A 59 -0.84 -5.22 -1.46
CA LEU A 59 -0.75 -6.62 -1.07
C LEU A 59 -1.85 -6.93 -0.06
N ARG A 60 -2.25 -8.21 0.01
CA ARG A 60 -3.30 -8.68 0.93
C ARG A 60 -2.75 -9.62 2.01
N SER A 61 -1.44 -9.81 2.05
CA SER A 61 -0.75 -10.74 2.97
C SER A 61 0.74 -10.45 3.00
N LYS A 62 1.49 -11.19 3.85
CA LYS A 62 2.95 -11.12 4.02
C LYS A 62 3.42 -9.79 4.63
N PHE A 63 2.62 -9.20 5.50
CA PHE A 63 2.93 -7.98 6.24
C PHE A 63 4.07 -8.15 7.27
N ASP A 64 4.54 -9.38 7.48
CA ASP A 64 5.73 -9.73 8.24
C ASP A 64 7.03 -9.70 7.39
N ARG A 65 6.94 -9.50 6.06
CA ARG A 65 8.09 -9.56 5.16
C ARG A 65 8.52 -8.17 4.70
N LEU A 66 9.84 -7.91 4.73
CA LEU A 66 10.39 -6.63 4.31
C LEU A 66 10.06 -6.29 2.85
N SER A 67 10.00 -7.30 1.98
CA SER A 67 9.66 -7.13 0.55
C SER A 67 8.25 -6.60 0.29
N THR A 68 7.35 -6.67 1.28
CA THR A 68 6.02 -6.05 1.21
C THR A 68 6.09 -4.53 1.17
N TYR A 69 7.16 -3.96 1.71
CA TYR A 69 7.37 -2.52 1.87
C TYR A 69 8.34 -1.93 0.82
N THR A 70 8.68 -2.70 -0.21
CA THR A 70 9.50 -2.21 -1.32
C THR A 70 8.75 -1.18 -2.17
N LYS A 71 9.36 -0.01 -2.34
CA LYS A 71 8.83 1.14 -3.12
C LYS A 71 9.04 0.90 -4.63
N CYS A 72 8.08 0.23 -5.26
CA CYS A 72 8.20 -0.19 -6.66
C CYS A 72 7.13 0.37 -7.59
N ARG A 73 6.12 1.08 -7.07
CA ARG A 73 5.16 1.78 -7.93
C ARG A 73 5.75 3.11 -8.38
N ALA A 74 5.81 3.27 -9.69
CA ALA A 74 6.07 4.54 -10.36
C ALA A 74 4.80 4.97 -11.12
N SER A 75 4.69 6.25 -11.41
CA SER A 75 3.60 6.84 -12.17
C SER A 75 4.14 7.98 -13.02
N SER A 76 3.56 8.21 -14.19
CA SER A 76 3.95 9.36 -15.00
C SER A 76 3.72 10.65 -14.22
N SER A 77 4.42 11.73 -14.57
CA SER A 77 4.20 13.06 -13.99
C SER A 77 2.73 13.51 -14.06
N PHE A 78 2.00 13.07 -15.10
CA PHE A 78 0.57 13.33 -15.26
C PHE A 78 -0.31 12.60 -14.24
N THR A 79 0.10 11.40 -13.81
CA THR A 79 -0.70 10.54 -12.92
C THR A 79 -0.17 10.47 -11.50
N SER A 80 1.02 11.01 -11.21
CA SER A 80 1.67 10.93 -9.90
C SER A 80 0.98 11.74 -8.80
N HIS A 81 0.00 12.58 -9.14
CA HIS A 81 -0.78 13.32 -8.16
C HIS A 81 -1.56 12.33 -7.24
N PRO A 82 -1.50 12.44 -5.90
CA PRO A 82 -2.15 11.49 -4.98
C PRO A 82 -3.65 11.25 -5.23
N PHE A 83 -4.39 12.26 -5.68
CA PHE A 83 -5.81 12.14 -6.06
C PHE A 83 -6.07 11.30 -7.32
N LEU A 84 -5.06 11.12 -8.16
CA LEU A 84 -5.11 10.29 -9.37
C LEU A 84 -4.57 8.88 -9.13
N GLN A 85 -4.03 8.63 -7.94
CA GLN A 85 -3.49 7.33 -7.56
C GLN A 85 -4.59 6.41 -7.02
N PRO A 86 -4.56 5.10 -7.38
CA PRO A 86 -5.46 4.13 -6.79
C PRO A 86 -5.36 4.11 -5.26
N THR A 87 -6.50 4.09 -4.59
CA THR A 87 -6.57 3.89 -3.15
C THR A 87 -6.04 2.51 -2.77
N THR A 88 -5.20 2.45 -1.75
CA THR A 88 -4.62 1.21 -1.21
C THR A 88 -4.91 1.11 0.28
N ILE A 89 -4.68 -0.05 0.89
CA ILE A 89 -4.75 -0.17 2.36
C ILE A 89 -3.76 0.76 3.08
N TRP A 90 -2.71 1.21 2.39
CA TRP A 90 -1.72 2.16 2.90
C TRP A 90 -2.20 3.62 2.87
N THR A 91 -3.08 3.94 1.93
CA THR A 91 -3.48 5.33 1.61
C THR A 91 -4.96 5.62 1.88
N LEU A 92 -5.78 4.59 2.12
CA LEU A 92 -7.22 4.71 2.35
C LEU A 92 -7.55 5.64 3.53
N SER A 93 -6.78 5.59 4.61
CA SER A 93 -6.95 6.47 5.77
C SER A 93 -6.66 7.95 5.50
N SER A 94 -5.93 8.26 4.42
CA SER A 94 -5.57 9.65 4.05
C SER A 94 -6.43 10.24 2.94
N GLN A 95 -7.25 9.43 2.27
CA GLN A 95 -8.15 9.93 1.25
C GLN A 95 -9.44 10.44 1.89
N SER A 96 -9.87 11.63 1.45
CA SER A 96 -11.02 12.44 1.91
C SER A 96 -10.81 13.18 3.25
N GLY A 97 -11.03 14.50 3.23
CA GLY A 97 -10.89 15.43 4.37
C GLY A 97 -11.97 15.33 5.45
N SER A 98 -12.52 14.13 5.71
CA SER A 98 -13.39 13.92 6.86
C SER A 98 -12.55 13.75 8.12
N THR A 99 -12.94 14.41 9.21
CA THR A 99 -12.37 14.16 10.54
C THR A 99 -12.46 12.67 10.91
N LEU A 100 -11.50 12.19 11.70
CA LEU A 100 -11.40 10.78 12.11
C LEU A 100 -12.69 10.28 12.80
N ILE A 101 -13.44 11.18 13.44
CA ILE A 101 -14.67 10.92 14.19
C ILE A 101 -15.82 10.36 13.31
N ASN A 102 -15.85 10.69 12.02
CA ASN A 102 -16.87 10.19 11.07
C ASN A 102 -16.26 9.29 9.98
N SER A 103 -15.12 8.67 10.27
CA SER A 103 -14.46 7.77 9.31
C SER A 103 -15.17 6.42 9.22
N SER A 104 -15.17 5.83 8.02
CA SER A 104 -15.65 4.46 7.86
C SER A 104 -14.75 3.49 8.62
N GLN A 105 -15.29 2.34 9.02
CA GLN A 105 -14.51 1.32 9.75
C GLN A 105 -13.34 0.81 8.92
N GLU A 106 -13.47 0.78 7.59
CA GLU A 106 -12.38 0.43 6.68
C GLU A 106 -11.25 1.46 6.69
N LYS A 107 -11.56 2.76 6.84
CA LYS A 107 -10.54 3.81 7.00
C LYS A 107 -9.81 3.67 8.32
N ILE A 108 -10.54 3.39 9.40
CA ILE A 108 -9.95 3.14 10.72
C ILE A 108 -9.05 1.90 10.67
N GLY A 109 -9.54 0.80 10.10
CA GLY A 109 -8.73 -0.40 9.85
C GLY A 109 -7.51 -0.12 8.96
N ALA A 110 -7.57 0.81 8.02
CA ALA A 110 -6.41 1.21 7.21
C ALA A 110 -5.33 1.99 7.99
N LEU A 111 -5.65 2.57 9.16
CA LEU A 111 -4.67 3.27 9.98
C LEU A 111 -3.57 2.33 10.45
N ILE A 112 -3.90 1.09 10.85
CA ILE A 112 -2.88 0.15 11.34
C ILE A 112 -1.86 -0.20 10.24
N PHE A 113 -2.33 -0.39 9.00
CA PHE A 113 -1.45 -0.65 7.87
C PHE A 113 -0.53 0.54 7.59
N ARG A 114 -1.07 1.76 7.63
CA ARG A 114 -0.30 2.98 7.47
C ARG A 114 0.78 3.10 8.56
N THR A 115 0.41 2.94 9.83
CA THR A 115 1.33 3.03 10.97
C THR A 115 2.47 2.03 10.82
N ILE A 116 2.14 0.78 10.53
CA ILE A 116 3.11 -0.29 10.28
C ILE A 116 4.04 0.06 9.12
N ALA A 117 3.49 0.47 7.97
CA ALA A 117 4.29 0.80 6.80
C ALA A 117 5.26 1.96 7.07
N ILE A 118 4.82 3.00 7.79
CA ILE A 118 5.70 4.11 8.18
C ILE A 118 6.84 3.61 9.05
N GLN A 119 6.58 2.74 10.03
CA GLN A 119 7.63 2.20 10.89
C GLN A 119 8.62 1.33 10.12
N VAL A 120 8.15 0.44 9.23
CA VAL A 120 9.04 -0.37 8.40
C VAL A 120 9.86 0.47 7.45
N CYS A 121 9.29 1.50 6.85
CA CYS A 121 10.05 2.39 5.98
C CYS A 121 11.11 3.21 6.73
N LYS A 122 10.94 3.44 8.04
CA LYS A 122 11.91 4.17 8.88
C LYS A 122 13.00 3.26 9.45
N ALA A 123 12.63 2.11 9.99
CA ALA A 123 13.51 1.24 10.77
C ALA A 123 13.82 -0.11 10.10
N GLY A 124 13.25 -0.38 8.92
CA GLY A 124 13.52 -1.58 8.14
C GLY A 124 13.18 -2.86 8.91
N ALA A 125 14.17 -3.76 9.01
CA ALA A 125 14.03 -5.04 9.70
C ALA A 125 13.80 -4.89 11.22
N HIS A 126 14.21 -3.77 11.82
CA HIS A 126 14.09 -3.49 13.25
C HIS A 126 12.84 -2.68 13.60
N ALA A 127 11.89 -2.58 12.68
CA ALA A 127 10.68 -1.82 12.90
C ALA A 127 9.79 -2.51 13.94
N SER A 128 9.35 -1.74 14.92
CA SER A 128 8.42 -2.17 15.97
C SER A 128 7.10 -1.40 15.87
N LEU A 129 6.03 -2.02 16.34
CA LEU A 129 4.72 -1.40 16.49
C LEU A 129 4.49 -1.09 17.98
N ASP A 130 4.17 0.16 18.31
CA ASP A 130 3.89 0.60 19.67
C ASP A 130 2.43 0.31 20.07
N ARG A 131 2.23 -0.20 21.29
CA ARG A 131 0.91 -0.53 21.84
C ARG A 131 -0.01 0.68 21.89
N VAL A 132 0.51 1.82 22.34
CA VAL A 132 -0.24 3.09 22.42
C VAL A 132 -0.88 3.45 21.08
N ALA A 133 -0.14 3.31 19.98
CA ALA A 133 -0.67 3.60 18.64
C ALA A 133 -1.77 2.63 18.22
N VAL A 134 -1.72 1.37 18.68
CA VAL A 134 -2.78 0.38 18.44
C VAL A 134 -4.01 0.68 19.28
N ASP A 135 -3.83 1.02 20.56
CA ASP A 135 -4.91 1.37 21.48
C ASP A 135 -5.71 2.58 20.97
N GLU A 136 -5.02 3.61 20.49
CA GLU A 136 -5.64 4.79 19.86
C GLU A 136 -6.48 4.40 18.63
N ILE A 137 -6.00 3.48 17.79
CA ILE A 137 -6.74 3.01 16.60
C ILE A 137 -7.95 2.17 17.00
N VAL A 138 -7.82 1.30 18.00
CA VAL A 138 -8.90 0.47 18.54
C VAL A 138 -10.00 1.37 19.12
N ALA A 139 -9.64 2.42 19.85
CA ALA A 139 -10.59 3.36 20.44
C ALA A 139 -11.46 4.10 19.41
N LEU A 140 -10.99 4.22 18.16
CA LEU A 140 -11.74 4.81 17.06
C LEU A 140 -12.71 3.82 16.40
N ALA A 141 -12.51 2.52 16.60
CA ALA A 141 -13.29 1.48 15.95
C ALA A 141 -14.62 1.23 16.68
N ASN A 142 -15.71 1.11 15.92
CA ASN A 142 -17.02 0.74 16.46
C ASN A 142 -17.16 -0.79 16.46
N ASP A 143 -18.05 -1.31 17.31
CA ASP A 143 -18.31 -2.76 17.46
C ASP A 143 -18.69 -3.43 16.13
N THR A 144 -17.67 -3.92 15.44
CA THR A 144 -17.72 -4.46 14.08
C THR A 144 -16.66 -5.53 13.94
N SER A 145 -16.73 -6.32 12.86
CA SER A 145 -15.69 -7.31 12.59
C SER A 145 -14.30 -6.71 12.38
N ILE A 146 -14.20 -5.41 12.05
CA ILE A 146 -12.89 -4.72 11.97
C ILE A 146 -12.37 -4.45 13.38
N SER A 147 -13.21 -3.94 14.28
CA SER A 147 -12.87 -3.74 15.69
C SER A 147 -12.40 -5.04 16.35
N ALA A 148 -13.13 -6.15 16.15
CA ALA A 148 -12.72 -7.45 16.68
C ALA A 148 -11.31 -7.89 16.23
N ILE A 149 -10.93 -7.63 14.98
CA ILE A 149 -9.58 -7.94 14.47
C ILE A 149 -8.55 -6.97 15.06
N LEU A 150 -8.88 -5.69 15.21
CA LEU A 150 -7.99 -4.70 15.83
C LEU A 150 -7.74 -5.03 17.31
N THR A 151 -8.77 -5.42 18.07
CA THR A 151 -8.63 -5.92 19.44
C THR A 151 -7.82 -7.21 19.49
N SER A 152 -7.96 -8.10 18.50
CA SER A 152 -7.10 -9.30 18.41
C SER A 152 -5.64 -8.92 18.19
N ILE A 153 -5.35 -7.90 17.37
CA ILE A 153 -3.99 -7.36 17.20
C ILE A 153 -3.47 -6.73 18.49
N GLN A 154 -4.31 -5.97 19.20
CA GLN A 154 -3.98 -5.39 20.50
C GLN A 154 -3.63 -6.48 21.53
N GLY A 155 -4.35 -7.60 21.51
CA GLY A 155 -4.07 -8.75 22.37
C GLY A 155 -2.71 -9.41 22.12
N LEU A 156 -2.11 -9.27 20.93
CA LEU A 156 -0.79 -9.83 20.63
C LEU A 156 0.37 -9.14 21.35
N PHE A 157 0.11 -8.02 22.03
CA PHE A 157 1.12 -7.33 22.82
C PHE A 157 1.37 -8.01 24.17
N ASP A 158 0.44 -8.81 24.69
CA ASP A 158 0.48 -9.33 26.05
C ASP A 158 0.84 -8.21 27.06
N ASP A 159 1.98 -8.34 27.75
CA ASP A 159 2.52 -7.34 28.69
C ASP A 159 3.56 -6.39 28.06
N GLN A 160 3.83 -6.53 26.76
CA GLN A 160 4.84 -5.75 26.05
C GLN A 160 4.27 -4.39 25.57
N GLU A 161 5.11 -3.35 25.60
CA GLU A 161 4.76 -2.04 25.03
C GLU A 161 4.97 -1.99 23.51
N LYS A 162 5.82 -2.86 22.97
CA LYS A 162 6.19 -2.91 21.55
C LYS A 162 6.33 -4.34 21.10
N ILE A 163 5.94 -4.59 19.84
CA ILE A 163 6.15 -5.88 19.18
C ILE A 163 6.83 -5.68 17.82
N ASP A 164 7.68 -6.64 17.42
CA ASP A 164 8.37 -6.57 16.14
C ASP A 164 7.42 -6.66 14.96
N ILE A 165 7.71 -5.88 13.92
CA ILE A 165 6.95 -5.89 12.68
C ILE A 165 7.39 -7.05 11.79
N ILE A 166 8.67 -7.11 11.47
CA ILE A 166 9.17 -8.12 10.55
C ILE A 166 9.30 -9.47 11.27
N GLY A 167 8.89 -10.55 10.62
CA GLY A 167 8.92 -11.91 11.19
C GLY A 167 7.76 -12.28 12.11
N ASN A 168 6.86 -11.34 12.46
CA ASN A 168 5.71 -11.64 13.32
C ASN A 168 4.54 -12.27 12.53
N ALA A 169 4.53 -13.61 12.48
CA ALA A 169 3.53 -14.39 11.75
C ALA A 169 2.11 -14.25 12.32
N ALA A 170 1.96 -14.19 13.66
CA ALA A 170 0.67 -14.07 14.32
C ALA A 170 -0.04 -12.76 13.93
N ARG A 171 0.68 -11.64 13.99
CA ARG A 171 0.14 -10.35 13.53
C ARG A 171 -0.12 -10.35 12.03
N ASN A 172 0.76 -10.95 11.22
CA ASN A 172 0.53 -11.05 9.78
C ASN A 172 -0.78 -11.80 9.44
N SER A 173 -1.14 -12.84 10.21
CA SER A 173 -2.44 -13.51 10.05
C SER A 173 -3.60 -12.55 10.27
N GLN A 174 -3.59 -11.81 11.39
CA GLN A 174 -4.64 -10.82 11.70
C GLN A 174 -4.72 -9.70 10.65
N LEU A 175 -3.58 -9.21 10.19
CA LEU A 175 -3.51 -8.19 9.14
C LEU A 175 -4.00 -8.72 7.78
N THR A 176 -3.77 -10.00 7.47
CA THR A 176 -4.31 -10.64 6.27
C THR A 176 -5.84 -10.67 6.31
N ASP A 177 -6.42 -11.04 7.45
CA ASP A 177 -7.88 -11.02 7.64
C ASP A 177 -8.46 -9.62 7.57
N LEU A 178 -7.79 -8.64 8.20
CA LEU A 178 -8.19 -7.24 8.13
C LEU A 178 -8.15 -6.69 6.70
N ALA A 179 -7.08 -6.97 5.95
CA ALA A 179 -6.95 -6.55 4.55
C ALA A 179 -8.08 -7.13 3.68
N ASN A 180 -8.43 -8.40 3.92
CA ASN A 180 -9.54 -9.05 3.25
C ASN A 180 -10.89 -8.44 3.61
N LYS A 181 -11.10 -8.04 4.87
CA LYS A 181 -12.33 -7.36 5.31
C LYS A 181 -12.48 -5.99 4.67
N ILE A 182 -11.42 -5.18 4.67
CA ILE A 182 -11.40 -3.86 4.01
C ILE A 182 -11.71 -3.97 2.51
N CYS A 183 -11.21 -5.02 1.84
CA CYS A 183 -11.39 -5.20 0.40
C CYS A 183 -12.71 -5.86 0.00
N LYS A 184 -13.50 -6.42 0.92
CA LYS A 184 -14.77 -7.09 0.58
C LYS A 184 -15.84 -6.04 0.28
N LYS A 185 -16.22 -5.91 -0.99
CA LYS A 185 -17.47 -5.23 -1.37
C LYS A 185 -18.64 -5.96 -0.70
N LYS A 186 -19.46 -5.25 0.08
CA LYS A 186 -20.84 -5.70 0.34
C LYS A 186 -21.49 -5.88 -1.03
N ARG A 187 -21.83 -7.13 -1.39
CA ARG A 187 -22.72 -7.38 -2.52
C ARG A 187 -24.02 -6.63 -2.19
N ARG A 188 -24.30 -5.58 -2.95
CA ARG A 188 -25.63 -4.96 -2.99
C ARG A 188 -26.55 -5.89 -3.76
#